data_AF-A0A4S0JLI9-F1
#
_entry.id   AF-A0A4S0JLI9-F1
#
_cell.length_a   1.000
_cell.length_b   1.000
_cell.length_c   1.000
_cell.angle_alpha   90.00
_cell.angle_beta   90.00
_cell.angle_gamma   90.00
#
_symmetry.space_group_name_H-M   'P 1'
#
loop_
_entity.id
_entity.type
_entity.pdbx_description
1 polymer ?
#
loop_
_entity_poly.entity_id
_entity_poly.type
_entity_poly.pdbx_seq_one_letter_code
_entity_poly.pdbx_strand_id
1 'polypeptide(L)'
;MAEPDEARRFYARLMAAQARSADPRIEEVFASVPREAFLGPGPWTVFAGEGRFETPSADPSYIYQNVLVVLDADKGINNGEPLLHAMWLGKVQPKPGEAVTHIGAGTGYYTALLARLVEPGGSVTAVEIEPDLAARAKANLAAYDNVEIVQADAVANPLPPSDIIYVNAGVVAPPAAWLKALKPGGRMIFPWRPSETVGLAVLITCLGNGFACRPFMGSWFIPCVGASAVEPGAKIPNRERAARTRSVWLMADKAPDRTATAVFEQVWFSSRRITGPKSGKI
;
A
#
# COMPACT_ATOMS: atom_id res chain seq x y z
N MET A 1 -29.76 -5.87 -16.69
CA MET A 1 -28.64 -5.49 -15.80
C MET A 1 -27.79 -6.73 -15.64
N ALA A 2 -26.48 -6.64 -15.77
CA ALA A 2 -25.62 -7.78 -15.47
C ALA A 2 -25.78 -8.10 -13.97
N GLU A 3 -25.86 -9.37 -13.60
CA GLU A 3 -25.84 -9.76 -12.18
C GLU A 3 -24.55 -9.19 -11.56
N PRO A 4 -24.56 -8.66 -10.31
CA PRO A 4 -23.36 -8.06 -9.68
C PRO A 4 -22.11 -8.94 -9.77
N ASP A 5 -22.30 -10.27 -9.78
CA ASP A 5 -21.24 -11.26 -9.98
C ASP A 5 -20.59 -11.24 -11.37
N GLU A 6 -21.36 -10.99 -12.43
CA GLU A 6 -20.83 -10.90 -13.79
C GLU A 6 -20.00 -9.62 -13.96
N ALA A 7 -20.53 -8.48 -13.48
CA ALA A 7 -19.81 -7.20 -13.48
C ALA A 7 -18.49 -7.31 -12.69
N ARG A 8 -18.52 -7.93 -11.50
CA ARG A 8 -17.33 -8.18 -10.69
C ARG A 8 -16.28 -9.02 -11.41
N ARG A 9 -16.69 -10.15 -12.02
CA ARG A 9 -15.76 -11.04 -12.73
C ARG A 9 -15.14 -10.35 -13.95
N PHE A 10 -15.91 -9.57 -14.70
CA PHE A 10 -15.39 -8.79 -15.81
C PHE A 10 -14.37 -7.75 -15.35
N TYR A 11 -14.72 -6.99 -14.30
CA TYR A 11 -13.82 -6.05 -13.64
C TYR A 11 -12.52 -6.72 -13.19
N ALA A 12 -12.60 -7.89 -12.54
CA ALA A 12 -11.44 -8.62 -12.06
C ALA A 12 -10.47 -9.03 -13.19
N ARG A 13 -11.01 -9.54 -14.31
CA ARG A 13 -10.23 -9.85 -15.52
C ARG A 13 -9.51 -8.61 -16.06
N LEU A 14 -10.21 -7.47 -16.13
CA LEU A 14 -9.60 -6.22 -16.58
C LEU A 14 -8.48 -5.77 -15.65
N MET A 15 -8.68 -5.83 -14.33
CA MET A 15 -7.66 -5.44 -13.34
C MET A 15 -6.43 -6.33 -13.46
N ALA A 16 -6.60 -7.65 -13.55
CA ALA A 16 -5.50 -8.60 -13.69
C ALA A 16 -4.74 -8.41 -15.02
N ALA A 17 -5.46 -8.30 -16.14
CA ALA A 17 -4.86 -8.12 -17.46
C ALA A 17 -4.05 -6.81 -17.56
N GLN A 18 -4.59 -5.70 -17.05
CA GLN A 18 -3.92 -4.41 -17.08
C GLN A 18 -2.78 -4.29 -16.07
N ALA A 19 -2.88 -4.95 -14.91
CA ALA A 19 -1.82 -4.95 -13.91
C ALA A 19 -0.52 -5.60 -14.42
N ARG A 20 -0.61 -6.45 -15.46
CA ARG A 20 0.51 -7.24 -16.01
C ARG A 20 1.26 -8.00 -14.91
N SER A 21 0.52 -8.45 -13.89
CA SER A 21 1.03 -9.31 -12.84
C SER A 21 1.20 -10.72 -13.40
N ALA A 22 2.27 -11.41 -12.98
CA ALA A 22 2.46 -12.83 -13.28
C ALA A 22 1.69 -13.74 -12.30
N ASP A 23 1.10 -13.17 -11.24
CA ASP A 23 0.34 -13.92 -10.24
C ASP A 23 -1.11 -14.10 -10.71
N PRO A 24 -1.54 -15.32 -11.08
CA PRO A 24 -2.89 -15.57 -11.57
C PRO A 24 -3.96 -15.34 -10.51
N ARG A 25 -3.60 -15.35 -9.21
CA ARG A 25 -4.54 -15.15 -8.10
C ARG A 25 -5.08 -13.72 -8.02
N ILE A 26 -4.46 -12.75 -8.72
CA ILE A 26 -4.96 -11.37 -8.75
C ILE A 26 -6.37 -11.31 -9.34
N GLU A 27 -6.66 -12.05 -10.41
CA GLU A 27 -8.03 -12.11 -10.93
C GLU A 27 -8.99 -12.72 -9.90
N GLU A 28 -8.59 -13.83 -9.28
CA GLU A 28 -9.43 -14.57 -8.33
C GLU A 28 -9.83 -13.73 -7.10
N VAL A 29 -8.89 -12.99 -6.51
CA VAL A 29 -9.21 -12.20 -5.31
C VAL A 29 -10.10 -11.01 -5.62
N PHE A 30 -9.91 -10.33 -6.76
CA PHE A 30 -10.82 -9.27 -7.20
C PHE A 30 -12.19 -9.83 -7.60
N ALA A 31 -12.26 -11.06 -8.12
CA ALA A 31 -13.50 -11.72 -8.50
C ALA A 31 -14.30 -12.25 -7.29
N SER A 32 -13.63 -12.59 -6.19
CA SER A 32 -14.25 -13.21 -5.00
C SER A 32 -14.64 -12.21 -3.91
N VAL A 33 -13.98 -11.04 -3.84
CA VAL A 33 -14.26 -10.05 -2.80
C VAL A 33 -15.26 -8.99 -3.32
N PRO A 34 -16.50 -8.95 -2.78
CA PRO A 34 -17.52 -7.96 -3.17
C PRO A 34 -17.11 -6.54 -2.80
N ARG A 35 -16.79 -5.69 -3.77
CA ARG A 35 -16.31 -4.33 -3.50
C ARG A 35 -17.35 -3.48 -2.78
N GLU A 36 -18.62 -3.60 -3.17
CA GLU A 36 -19.78 -2.93 -2.57
C GLU A 36 -19.93 -3.17 -1.08
N ALA A 37 -19.55 -4.36 -0.60
CA ALA A 37 -19.64 -4.71 0.82
C ALA A 37 -18.76 -3.81 1.71
N PHE A 38 -17.77 -3.12 1.13
CA PHE A 38 -16.84 -2.26 1.85
C PHE A 38 -17.14 -0.76 1.68
N LEU A 39 -18.15 -0.38 0.88
CA LEU A 39 -18.39 1.03 0.54
C LEU A 39 -19.58 1.65 1.27
N GLY A 40 -20.40 0.83 1.91
CA GLY A 40 -21.69 1.27 2.44
C GLY A 40 -22.74 1.41 1.32
N PRO A 41 -23.97 1.83 1.67
CA PRO A 41 -25.06 1.95 0.71
C PRO A 41 -24.76 3.01 -0.34
N GLY A 42 -25.09 2.71 -1.60
CA GLY A 42 -25.08 3.69 -2.68
C GLY A 42 -26.34 4.57 -2.69
N PRO A 43 -26.46 5.50 -3.66
CA PRO A 43 -25.48 5.80 -4.70
C PRO A 43 -24.16 6.33 -4.11
N TRP A 44 -23.07 6.17 -4.85
CA TRP A 44 -21.73 6.51 -4.38
C TRP A 44 -21.18 7.73 -5.11
N THR A 45 -20.47 8.59 -4.39
CA THR A 45 -19.64 9.61 -5.03
C THR A 45 -18.33 8.99 -5.50
N VAL A 46 -18.08 9.06 -6.81
CA VAL A 46 -16.89 8.50 -7.44
C VAL A 46 -16.06 9.57 -8.13
N PHE A 47 -14.75 9.34 -8.25
CA PHE A 47 -13.88 10.14 -9.11
C PHE A 47 -13.66 9.41 -10.44
N ALA A 48 -13.92 10.09 -11.55
CA ALA A 48 -13.54 9.64 -12.89
C ALA A 48 -13.09 10.84 -13.73
N GLY A 49 -11.95 10.71 -14.40
CA GLY A 49 -11.35 11.83 -15.15
C GLY A 49 -11.00 12.99 -14.22
N GLU A 50 -11.42 14.20 -14.58
CA GLU A 50 -11.11 15.44 -13.84
C GLU A 50 -12.12 15.78 -12.72
N GLY A 51 -13.18 14.98 -12.54
CA GLY A 51 -14.32 15.34 -11.71
C GLY A 51 -14.80 14.27 -10.74
N ARG A 52 -15.70 14.70 -9.84
CA ARG A 52 -16.52 13.85 -8.97
C ARG A 52 -17.95 13.84 -9.48
N PHE A 53 -18.61 12.69 -9.45
CA PHE A 53 -20.04 12.57 -9.71
C PHE A 53 -20.65 11.48 -8.84
N GLU A 54 -21.96 11.55 -8.61
CA GLU A 54 -22.72 10.51 -7.92
C GLU A 54 -23.16 9.44 -8.92
N THR A 55 -23.05 8.16 -8.56
CA THR A 55 -23.51 7.07 -9.42
C THR A 55 -25.02 7.18 -9.65
N PRO A 56 -25.55 6.82 -10.83
CA PRO A 56 -26.99 6.96 -11.12
C PRO A 56 -27.91 6.17 -10.18
N SER A 57 -27.41 5.13 -9.53
CA SER A 57 -28.13 4.34 -8.52
C SER A 57 -27.13 3.63 -7.59
N ALA A 58 -27.67 2.82 -6.67
CA ALA A 58 -26.90 1.91 -5.82
C ALA A 58 -26.54 0.57 -6.51
N ASP A 59 -26.69 0.44 -7.83
CA ASP A 59 -26.26 -0.75 -8.57
C ASP A 59 -24.72 -0.91 -8.49
N PRO A 60 -24.19 -2.00 -7.91
CA PRO A 60 -22.75 -2.23 -7.80
C PRO A 60 -22.01 -2.24 -9.14
N SER A 61 -22.68 -2.44 -10.28
CA SER A 61 -22.03 -2.38 -11.60
C SER A 61 -21.28 -1.05 -11.84
N TYR A 62 -21.72 0.05 -11.21
CA TYR A 62 -21.07 1.35 -11.32
C TYR A 62 -19.71 1.44 -10.59
N ILE A 63 -19.48 0.65 -9.56
CA ILE A 63 -18.20 0.62 -8.81
C ILE A 63 -17.26 -0.49 -9.29
N TYR A 64 -17.72 -1.39 -10.16
CA TYR A 64 -16.88 -2.39 -10.83
C TYR A 64 -16.16 -1.81 -12.04
N GLN A 65 -15.45 -0.71 -11.78
CA GLN A 65 -14.66 0.06 -12.73
C GLN A 65 -13.37 0.51 -12.04
N ASN A 66 -12.40 0.97 -12.83
CA ASN A 66 -11.19 1.57 -12.28
C ASN A 66 -11.45 3.02 -11.81
N VAL A 67 -12.25 3.16 -10.75
CA VAL A 67 -12.67 4.44 -10.17
C VAL A 67 -12.39 4.46 -8.67
N LEU A 68 -12.16 5.65 -8.14
CA LEU A 68 -12.06 5.90 -6.70
C LEU A 68 -13.46 6.15 -6.16
N VAL A 69 -13.81 5.54 -5.03
CA VAL A 69 -15.07 5.78 -4.32
C VAL A 69 -14.75 6.57 -3.05
N VAL A 70 -15.42 7.69 -2.84
CA VAL A 70 -15.25 8.54 -1.67
C VAL A 70 -15.69 7.80 -0.40
N LEU A 71 -14.84 7.80 0.62
CA LEU A 71 -15.16 7.28 1.96
C LEU A 71 -15.40 8.41 2.96
N ASP A 72 -14.61 9.49 2.86
CA ASP A 72 -14.75 10.72 3.64
C ASP A 72 -14.38 11.90 2.73
N ALA A 73 -15.36 12.73 2.39
CA ALA A 73 -15.16 13.84 1.47
C ALA A 73 -14.33 14.98 2.07
N ASP A 74 -14.49 15.24 3.37
CA ASP A 74 -13.87 16.37 4.07
C ASP A 74 -12.38 16.10 4.28
N LYS A 75 -12.02 14.84 4.51
CA LYS A 75 -10.62 14.39 4.65
C LYS A 75 -9.99 13.94 3.32
N GLY A 76 -10.76 13.93 2.23
CA GLY A 76 -10.30 13.47 0.92
C GLY A 76 -9.99 11.97 0.86
N ILE A 77 -10.53 11.18 1.79
CA ILE A 77 -10.30 9.74 1.88
C ILE A 77 -11.20 9.03 0.86
N ASN A 78 -10.61 8.11 0.12
CA ASN A 78 -11.29 7.26 -0.83
C ASN A 78 -10.85 5.80 -0.65
N ASN A 79 -11.56 4.88 -1.27
CA ASN A 79 -11.29 3.44 -1.15
C ASN A 79 -10.11 2.93 -1.99
N GLY A 80 -9.35 3.80 -2.67
CA GLY A 80 -8.21 3.51 -3.53
C GLY A 80 -8.56 2.97 -4.93
N GLU A 81 -7.68 3.22 -5.89
CA GLU A 81 -7.87 2.88 -7.31
C GLU A 81 -7.56 1.39 -7.56
N PRO A 82 -8.52 0.61 -8.09
CA PRO A 82 -8.35 -0.82 -8.30
C PRO A 82 -7.13 -1.24 -9.12
N LEU A 83 -6.88 -0.58 -10.25
CA LEU A 83 -5.78 -0.94 -11.15
C LEU A 83 -4.42 -0.67 -10.49
N LEU A 84 -4.31 0.46 -9.77
CA LEU A 84 -3.13 0.76 -8.96
C LEU A 84 -2.87 -0.35 -7.96
N HIS A 85 -3.91 -0.78 -7.24
CA HIS A 85 -3.80 -1.84 -6.26
C HIS A 85 -3.50 -3.21 -6.87
N ALA A 86 -4.10 -3.56 -8.01
CA ALA A 86 -3.76 -4.79 -8.72
C ALA A 86 -2.27 -4.82 -9.14
N MET A 87 -1.73 -3.68 -9.61
CA MET A 87 -0.29 -3.53 -9.89
C MET A 87 0.56 -3.67 -8.63
N TRP A 88 0.16 -3.08 -7.51
CA TRP A 88 0.88 -3.14 -6.24
C TRP A 88 0.90 -4.55 -5.64
N LEU A 89 -0.25 -5.23 -5.63
CA LEU A 89 -0.36 -6.63 -5.20
C LEU A 89 0.51 -7.55 -6.06
N GLY A 90 0.48 -7.39 -7.38
CA GLY A 90 1.39 -8.11 -8.28
C GLY A 90 2.87 -7.79 -8.08
N LYS A 91 3.19 -6.59 -7.58
CA LYS A 91 4.57 -6.14 -7.33
C LYS A 91 5.14 -6.66 -6.00
N VAL A 92 4.32 -6.66 -4.95
CA VAL A 92 4.71 -7.08 -3.60
C VAL A 92 4.67 -8.61 -3.43
N GLN A 93 3.88 -9.29 -4.26
CA GLN A 93 3.79 -10.76 -4.37
C GLN A 93 3.51 -11.45 -3.03
N PRO A 94 2.34 -11.22 -2.39
CA PRO A 94 1.97 -11.91 -1.17
C PRO A 94 1.91 -13.42 -1.39
N LYS A 95 2.36 -14.20 -0.42
CA LYS A 95 2.39 -15.67 -0.48
C LYS A 95 1.57 -16.27 0.65
N PRO A 96 1.04 -17.49 0.45
CA PRO A 96 0.44 -18.27 1.54
C PRO A 96 1.38 -18.34 2.75
N GLY A 97 0.84 -18.11 3.95
CA GLY A 97 1.61 -18.15 5.20
C GLY A 97 2.32 -16.85 5.58
N GLU A 98 2.35 -15.83 4.72
CA GLU A 98 2.98 -14.55 5.04
C GLU A 98 2.12 -13.72 6.02
N ALA A 99 2.78 -13.04 6.96
CA ALA A 99 2.15 -12.08 7.86
C ALA A 99 2.22 -10.66 7.27
N VAL A 100 1.07 -10.00 7.20
CA VAL A 100 0.92 -8.67 6.58
C VAL A 100 0.54 -7.63 7.61
N THR A 101 1.21 -6.49 7.62
CA THR A 101 0.69 -5.26 8.24
C THR A 101 0.16 -4.34 7.14
N HIS A 102 -1.12 -3.96 7.21
CA HIS A 102 -1.73 -3.00 6.29
C HIS A 102 -1.99 -1.68 7.02
N ILE A 103 -1.35 -0.59 6.60
CA ILE A 103 -1.46 0.74 7.22
C ILE A 103 -2.39 1.61 6.39
N GLY A 104 -3.42 2.18 7.01
CA GLY A 104 -4.47 2.95 6.32
C GLY A 104 -5.50 2.03 5.68
N ALA A 105 -6.09 1.14 6.48
CA ALA A 105 -7.00 0.11 6.00
C ALA A 105 -8.31 0.66 5.39
N GLY A 106 -8.68 1.91 5.70
CA GLY A 106 -9.92 2.52 5.30
C GLY A 106 -11.10 1.68 5.77
N THR A 107 -11.99 1.29 4.85
CA THR A 107 -13.10 0.39 5.15
C THR A 107 -12.79 -1.10 4.95
N GLY A 108 -11.56 -1.46 4.57
CA GLY A 108 -11.08 -2.84 4.60
C GLY A 108 -11.04 -3.61 3.27
N TYR A 109 -11.42 -3.02 2.13
CA TYR A 109 -11.49 -3.75 0.85
C TYR A 109 -10.14 -4.38 0.44
N TYR A 110 -9.05 -3.62 0.50
CA TYR A 110 -7.73 -4.16 0.16
C TYR A 110 -7.14 -5.05 1.26
N THR A 111 -7.57 -4.88 2.52
CA THR A 111 -7.26 -5.84 3.59
C THR A 111 -7.84 -7.22 3.26
N ALA A 112 -9.08 -7.27 2.78
CA ALA A 112 -9.71 -8.52 2.35
C ALA A 112 -8.98 -9.19 1.17
N LEU A 113 -8.50 -8.41 0.19
CA LEU A 113 -7.68 -8.96 -0.90
C LEU A 113 -6.36 -9.54 -0.38
N LEU A 114 -5.66 -8.80 0.49
CA LEU A 114 -4.41 -9.25 1.11
C LEU A 114 -4.63 -10.54 1.91
N ALA A 115 -5.71 -10.59 2.70
CA ALA A 115 -6.09 -11.74 3.51
C ALA A 115 -6.26 -13.01 2.68
N ARG A 116 -6.95 -12.90 1.53
CA ARG A 116 -7.12 -14.01 0.58
C ARG A 116 -5.80 -14.42 -0.10
N LEU A 117 -4.93 -13.47 -0.42
CA LEU A 117 -3.65 -13.76 -1.09
C LEU A 117 -2.62 -14.46 -0.19
N VAL A 118 -2.76 -14.34 1.13
CA VAL A 118 -1.89 -15.02 2.11
C VAL A 118 -2.51 -16.28 2.71
N GLU A 119 -3.71 -16.67 2.27
CA GLU A 119 -4.26 -17.98 2.58
C GLU A 119 -3.57 -19.09 1.77
N PRO A 120 -3.52 -20.32 2.32
CA PRO A 120 -3.76 -20.66 3.72
C PRO A 120 -2.61 -20.22 4.64
N GLY A 121 -2.92 -20.02 5.93
CA GLY A 121 -1.93 -19.90 7.01
C GLY A 121 -1.30 -18.52 7.22
N GLY A 122 -1.56 -17.54 6.36
CA GLY A 122 -1.14 -16.15 6.57
C GLY A 122 -2.17 -15.33 7.32
N SER A 123 -1.76 -14.14 7.78
CA SER A 123 -2.59 -13.22 8.57
C SER A 123 -2.39 -11.77 8.15
N VAL A 124 -3.37 -10.92 8.45
CA VAL A 124 -3.30 -9.48 8.20
C VAL A 124 -3.65 -8.71 9.47
N THR A 125 -2.71 -7.91 9.97
CA THR A 125 -2.98 -6.85 10.96
C THR A 125 -3.20 -5.54 10.21
N ALA A 126 -4.43 -5.08 10.13
CA ALA A 126 -4.80 -3.83 9.47
C ALA A 126 -4.95 -2.70 10.50
N VAL A 127 -4.17 -1.64 10.31
CA VAL A 127 -4.12 -0.46 11.17
C VAL A 127 -4.87 0.68 10.49
N GLU A 128 -5.81 1.29 11.20
CA GLU A 128 -6.58 2.45 10.75
C GLU A 128 -6.59 3.52 11.84
N ILE A 129 -6.30 4.77 11.49
CA ILE A 129 -6.21 5.87 12.45
C ILE A 129 -7.59 6.47 12.74
N GLU A 130 -8.48 6.46 11.75
CA GLU A 130 -9.81 7.06 11.84
C GLU A 130 -10.82 6.12 12.54
N PRO A 131 -11.38 6.51 13.71
CA PRO A 131 -12.25 5.62 14.49
C PRO A 131 -13.45 5.08 13.71
N ASP A 132 -14.13 5.93 12.94
CA ASP A 132 -15.32 5.55 12.18
C ASP A 132 -14.98 4.58 11.03
N LEU A 133 -13.85 4.78 10.36
CA LEU A 133 -13.38 3.87 9.31
C LEU A 133 -12.93 2.54 9.91
N ALA A 134 -12.21 2.55 11.03
CA ALA A 134 -11.80 1.35 11.74
C ALA A 134 -13.01 0.51 12.20
N ALA A 135 -14.06 1.15 12.71
CA ALA A 135 -15.31 0.48 13.10
C ALA A 135 -16.01 -0.18 11.90
N ARG A 136 -16.09 0.54 10.76
CA ARG A 136 -16.64 -0.01 9.51
C ARG A 136 -15.79 -1.16 8.97
N ALA A 137 -14.47 -1.03 8.97
CA ALA A 137 -13.56 -2.08 8.54
C ALA A 137 -13.75 -3.35 9.40
N LYS A 138 -13.84 -3.20 10.72
CA LYS A 138 -14.09 -4.32 11.63
C LYS A 138 -15.39 -5.05 11.31
N ALA A 139 -16.47 -4.31 11.00
CA ALA A 139 -17.74 -4.91 10.59
C ALA A 139 -17.64 -5.62 9.23
N ASN A 140 -17.03 -4.98 8.23
CA ASN A 140 -16.91 -5.52 6.87
C ASN A 140 -16.01 -6.76 6.81
N LEU A 141 -15.01 -6.84 7.70
CA LEU A 141 -14.03 -7.92 7.74
C LEU A 141 -14.36 -9.01 8.77
N ALA A 142 -15.55 -8.97 9.39
CA ALA A 142 -15.94 -9.94 10.42
C ALA A 142 -15.94 -11.41 9.96
N ALA A 143 -16.06 -11.65 8.64
CA ALA A 143 -16.00 -12.99 8.03
C ALA A 143 -14.58 -13.43 7.61
N TYR A 144 -13.55 -12.65 7.95
CA TYR A 144 -12.16 -12.94 7.61
C TYR A 144 -11.39 -13.30 8.88
N ASP A 145 -11.36 -14.60 9.21
CA ASP A 145 -10.78 -15.11 10.47
C ASP A 145 -9.27 -14.81 10.62
N ASN A 146 -8.58 -14.55 9.51
CA ASN A 146 -7.16 -14.24 9.50
C ASN A 146 -6.85 -12.72 9.48
N VAL A 147 -7.84 -11.88 9.81
CA VAL A 147 -7.69 -10.42 9.84
C VAL A 147 -7.95 -9.86 11.23
N GLU A 148 -7.03 -9.01 11.69
CA GLU A 148 -7.19 -8.20 12.90
C GLU A 148 -7.23 -6.72 12.52
N ILE A 149 -8.24 -5.98 12.99
CA ILE A 149 -8.32 -4.52 12.84
C ILE A 149 -7.88 -3.83 14.14
N VAL A 150 -6.88 -2.96 14.03
CA VAL A 150 -6.33 -2.17 15.12
C VAL A 150 -6.58 -0.69 14.83
N GLN A 151 -7.38 -0.04 15.68
CA GLN A 151 -7.57 1.41 15.63
C GLN A 151 -6.39 2.10 16.32
N ALA A 152 -5.42 2.60 15.55
CA ALA A 152 -4.20 3.19 16.07
C ALA A 152 -3.48 4.08 15.05
N ASP A 153 -2.60 4.95 15.55
CA ASP A 153 -1.60 5.62 14.73
C ASP A 153 -0.41 4.68 14.49
N ALA A 154 -0.21 4.24 13.25
CA ALA A 154 0.89 3.35 12.86
C ALA A 154 2.28 3.98 13.00
N VAL A 155 2.39 5.31 13.02
CA VAL A 155 3.67 6.02 13.22
C VAL A 155 4.06 6.01 14.70
N ALA A 156 3.09 6.21 15.59
CA ALA A 156 3.31 6.29 17.04
C ALA A 156 3.32 4.92 17.75
N ASN A 157 2.79 3.87 17.11
CA ASN A 157 2.65 2.54 17.72
C ASN A 157 3.53 1.50 17.02
N PRO A 158 4.04 0.49 17.75
CA PRO A 158 4.85 -0.57 17.17
C PRO A 158 4.04 -1.42 16.19
N LEU A 159 4.64 -1.77 15.05
CA LEU A 159 4.08 -2.73 14.11
C LEU A 159 4.56 -4.16 14.45
N PRO A 160 3.75 -5.20 14.21
CA PRO A 160 4.19 -6.57 14.41
C PRO A 160 5.23 -6.98 13.35
N PRO A 161 6.08 -7.98 13.64
CA PRO A 161 7.00 -8.53 12.65
C PRO A 161 6.25 -9.02 11.40
N SER A 162 6.58 -8.46 10.25
CA SER A 162 5.80 -8.62 9.02
C SER A 162 6.64 -9.11 7.84
N ASP A 163 6.10 -10.04 7.08
CA ASP A 163 6.62 -10.41 5.75
C ASP A 163 6.26 -9.33 4.73
N ILE A 164 5.10 -8.68 4.89
CA ILE A 164 4.67 -7.56 4.07
C ILE A 164 4.19 -6.39 4.93
N ILE A 165 4.65 -5.18 4.62
CA ILE A 165 4.03 -3.95 5.09
C ILE A 165 3.43 -3.22 3.89
N TYR A 166 2.11 -3.09 3.86
CA TYR A 166 1.34 -2.48 2.79
C TYR A 166 0.83 -1.13 3.27
N VAL A 167 1.27 -0.02 2.66
CA VAL A 167 0.98 1.33 3.19
C VAL A 167 0.09 2.10 2.22
N ASN A 168 -1.05 2.54 2.71
CA ASN A 168 -2.09 3.25 1.95
C ASN A 168 -2.17 4.75 2.28
N ALA A 169 -1.04 5.35 2.67
CA ALA A 169 -0.90 6.78 2.92
C ALA A 169 0.49 7.28 2.52
N GLY A 170 0.56 8.49 1.94
CA GLY A 170 1.77 9.14 1.44
C GLY A 170 2.72 9.56 2.55
N VAL A 171 3.97 9.09 2.52
CA VAL A 171 5.00 9.46 3.50
C VAL A 171 6.16 10.21 2.85
N VAL A 172 6.76 11.15 3.59
CA VAL A 172 8.03 11.78 3.17
C VAL A 172 9.19 10.78 3.27
N ALA A 173 9.14 9.93 4.29
CA ALA A 173 10.00 8.78 4.50
C ALA A 173 9.29 7.81 5.46
N PRO A 174 9.48 6.48 5.32
CA PRO A 174 8.93 5.54 6.27
C PRO A 174 9.65 5.68 7.63
N PRO A 175 8.92 5.69 8.77
CA PRO A 175 9.52 5.58 10.09
C PRO A 175 10.49 4.40 10.19
N ALA A 176 11.60 4.57 10.93
CA ALA A 176 12.57 3.49 11.11
C ALA A 176 11.94 2.25 11.76
N ALA A 177 10.94 2.44 12.62
CA ALA A 177 10.18 1.35 13.24
C ALA A 177 9.51 0.45 12.20
N TRP A 178 8.98 0.99 11.10
CA TRP A 178 8.35 0.18 10.05
C TRP A 178 9.39 -0.67 9.32
N LEU A 179 10.56 -0.11 9.02
CA LEU A 179 11.67 -0.86 8.41
C LEU A 179 12.17 -1.99 9.34
N LYS A 180 12.25 -1.72 10.65
CA LYS A 180 12.65 -2.72 11.67
C LYS A 180 11.61 -3.81 11.87
N ALA A 181 10.33 -3.53 11.60
CA ALA A 181 9.26 -4.53 11.66
C ALA A 181 9.29 -5.52 10.47
N LEU A 182 10.05 -5.25 9.40
CA LEU A 182 10.20 -6.21 8.30
C LEU A 182 11.06 -7.40 8.71
N LYS A 183 10.51 -8.60 8.56
CA LYS A 183 11.26 -9.86 8.66
C LYS A 183 12.36 -9.92 7.57
N PRO A 184 13.41 -10.74 7.73
CA PRO A 184 14.38 -10.98 6.66
C PRO A 184 13.70 -11.43 5.36
N GLY A 185 14.01 -10.75 4.25
CA GLY A 185 13.35 -11.00 2.96
C GLY A 185 11.94 -10.43 2.84
N GLY A 186 11.40 -9.81 3.89
CA GLY A 186 10.12 -9.11 3.89
C GLY A 186 10.13 -7.87 3.01
N ARG A 187 8.95 -7.43 2.57
CA ARG A 187 8.77 -6.32 1.63
C ARG A 187 7.86 -5.25 2.20
N MET A 188 8.17 -3.99 1.93
CA MET A 188 7.25 -2.87 2.20
C MET A 188 6.92 -2.18 0.89
N ILE A 189 5.64 -1.93 0.65
CA ILE A 189 5.18 -1.15 -0.50
C ILE A 189 4.43 0.07 -0.01
N PHE A 190 4.81 1.24 -0.50
CA PHE A 190 4.26 2.52 -0.02
C PHE A 190 4.35 3.63 -1.08
N PRO A 191 3.50 4.66 -0.96
CA PRO A 191 3.60 5.87 -1.77
C PRO A 191 4.60 6.84 -1.14
N TRP A 192 5.74 7.01 -1.82
CA TRP A 192 6.77 7.95 -1.43
C TRP A 192 6.46 9.35 -1.98
N ARG A 193 6.13 10.26 -1.05
CA ARG A 193 5.75 11.66 -1.31
C ARG A 193 6.63 12.63 -0.50
N PRO A 194 7.93 12.76 -0.80
CA PRO A 194 8.84 13.66 -0.09
C PRO A 194 8.64 15.14 -0.44
N SER A 195 7.85 15.45 -1.47
CA SER A 195 7.40 16.80 -1.82
C SER A 195 6.20 16.75 -2.76
N GLU A 196 5.55 17.90 -3.00
CA GLU A 196 4.41 18.01 -3.92
C GLU A 196 4.74 17.64 -5.38
N THR A 197 6.02 17.60 -5.75
CA THR A 197 6.44 17.26 -7.14
C THR A 197 6.91 15.81 -7.29
N VAL A 198 6.91 15.04 -6.19
CA VAL A 198 7.34 13.65 -6.17
C VAL A 198 6.23 12.79 -5.61
N GLY A 199 5.66 11.93 -6.46
CA GLY A 199 4.75 10.87 -6.06
C GLY A 199 5.11 9.57 -6.77
N LEU A 200 5.73 8.64 -6.05
CA LEU A 200 6.17 7.35 -6.58
C LEU A 200 5.71 6.22 -5.68
N ALA A 201 5.23 5.12 -6.25
CA ALA A 201 5.15 3.86 -5.52
C ALA A 201 6.55 3.26 -5.40
N VAL A 202 6.93 2.87 -4.18
CA VAL A 202 8.23 2.31 -3.85
C VAL A 202 8.05 0.95 -3.21
N LEU A 203 8.81 -0.03 -3.69
CA LEU A 203 8.98 -1.33 -3.04
C LEU A 203 10.34 -1.34 -2.31
N ILE A 204 10.30 -1.61 -1.01
CA ILE A 204 11.47 -1.91 -0.19
C ILE A 204 11.53 -3.43 0.06
N THR A 205 12.74 -3.99 0.11
CA THR A 205 12.97 -5.38 0.54
C THR A 205 14.04 -5.40 1.62
N CYS A 206 13.74 -6.00 2.76
CA CYS A 206 14.68 -6.18 3.87
C CYS A 206 15.72 -7.24 3.49
N LEU A 207 16.99 -6.83 3.41
CA LEU A 207 18.14 -7.70 3.20
C LEU A 207 18.95 -7.75 4.50
N GLY A 208 19.80 -8.78 4.66
CA GLY A 208 20.59 -8.96 5.88
C GLY A 208 21.56 -7.81 6.23
N ASN A 209 21.83 -6.89 5.30
CA ASN A 209 22.74 -5.75 5.48
C ASN A 209 22.13 -4.40 5.06
N GLY A 210 20.80 -4.29 4.98
CA GLY A 210 20.10 -3.04 4.65
C GLY A 210 18.85 -3.27 3.82
N PHE A 211 18.28 -2.20 3.25
CA PHE A 211 17.02 -2.26 2.53
C PHE A 211 17.22 -1.98 1.05
N ALA A 212 16.91 -2.96 0.18
CA ALA A 212 16.82 -2.70 -1.25
C ALA A 212 15.62 -1.79 -1.52
N CYS A 213 15.74 -0.88 -2.49
CA CYS A 213 14.68 0.08 -2.80
C CYS A 213 14.42 0.12 -4.30
N ARG A 214 13.15 0.06 -4.70
CA ARG A 214 12.74 0.11 -6.10
C ARG A 214 11.49 0.99 -6.26
N PRO A 215 11.68 2.28 -6.58
CA PRO A 215 10.62 3.09 -7.16
C PRO A 215 10.20 2.47 -8.50
N PHE A 216 8.89 2.35 -8.78
CA PHE A 216 8.45 1.59 -9.95
C PHE A 216 7.28 2.17 -10.75
N MET A 217 6.49 3.10 -10.19
CA MET A 217 5.45 3.82 -10.93
C MET A 217 5.13 5.16 -10.25
N GLY A 218 4.43 6.05 -10.96
CA GLY A 218 3.81 7.21 -10.31
C GLY A 218 2.68 6.77 -9.38
N SER A 219 2.52 7.44 -8.25
CA SER A 219 1.42 7.17 -7.33
C SER A 219 1.16 8.37 -6.42
N TRP A 220 -0.11 8.60 -6.10
CA TRP A 220 -0.55 9.67 -5.24
C TRP A 220 -1.60 9.17 -4.25
N PHE A 221 -1.37 9.44 -2.97
CA PHE A 221 -2.23 9.05 -1.84
C PHE A 221 -2.36 10.25 -0.90
N ILE A 222 -3.40 10.27 -0.07
CA ILE A 222 -3.52 11.26 1.00
C ILE A 222 -2.29 11.22 1.92
N PRO A 223 -1.88 12.35 2.54
CA PRO A 223 -0.73 12.37 3.45
C PRO A 223 -0.94 11.46 4.66
N CYS A 224 0.11 10.74 5.06
CA CYS A 224 0.13 9.95 6.29
C CYS A 224 0.32 10.86 7.50
N VAL A 225 -0.66 10.88 8.40
CA VAL A 225 -0.57 11.60 9.68
C VAL A 225 0.71 11.16 10.42
N GLY A 226 1.49 12.12 10.89
CA GLY A 226 2.75 11.85 11.62
C GLY A 226 3.97 11.51 10.75
N ALA A 227 3.81 11.23 9.46
CA ALA A 227 4.92 10.84 8.57
C ALA A 227 4.93 11.56 7.21
N SER A 228 4.19 12.66 7.07
CA SER A 228 4.10 13.46 5.83
C SER A 228 4.70 14.86 5.93
N ALA A 229 5.16 15.28 7.10
CA ALA A 229 5.81 16.58 7.29
C ALA A 229 7.31 16.46 7.00
N VAL A 230 7.86 17.41 6.23
CA VAL A 230 9.29 17.49 5.98
C VAL A 230 9.98 18.22 7.14
N GLU A 231 10.94 17.56 7.78
CA GLU A 231 11.73 18.15 8.83
C GLU A 231 12.80 19.14 8.32
N PRO A 232 13.21 20.14 9.13
CA PRO A 232 14.28 21.06 8.77
C PRO A 232 15.60 20.33 8.47
N GLY A 233 16.26 20.74 7.37
CA GLY A 233 17.54 20.14 6.96
C GLY A 233 17.42 18.84 6.15
N ALA A 234 16.21 18.34 5.90
CA ALA A 234 15.99 17.21 5.03
C ALA A 234 16.51 17.48 3.60
N LYS A 235 17.18 16.48 3.01
CA LYS A 235 17.58 16.52 1.60
C LYS A 235 16.47 15.90 0.76
N ILE A 236 15.62 16.75 0.19
CA ILE A 236 14.48 16.32 -0.63
C ILE A 236 14.93 16.02 -2.08
N PRO A 237 14.59 14.86 -2.65
CA PRO A 237 14.90 14.55 -4.04
C PRO A 237 13.90 15.24 -4.98
N ASN A 238 14.35 15.61 -6.18
CA ASN A 238 13.41 15.79 -7.30
C ASN A 238 12.98 14.42 -7.85
N ARG A 239 11.99 14.39 -8.74
CA ARG A 239 11.43 13.15 -9.29
C ARG A 239 12.46 12.25 -9.97
N GLU A 240 13.40 12.84 -10.72
CA GLU A 240 14.46 12.10 -11.41
C GLU A 240 15.42 11.42 -10.41
N ARG A 241 15.87 12.16 -9.39
CA ARG A 241 16.76 11.63 -8.34
C ARG A 241 16.04 10.58 -7.51
N ALA A 242 14.76 10.78 -7.19
CA ALA A 242 13.93 9.79 -6.50
C ALA A 242 13.86 8.47 -7.29
N ALA A 243 13.60 8.52 -8.60
CA ALA A 243 13.53 7.35 -9.47
C ALA A 243 14.86 6.58 -9.60
N ARG A 244 16.01 7.23 -9.35
CA ARG A 244 17.34 6.62 -9.34
C ARG A 244 17.70 5.93 -8.01
N THR A 245 16.83 5.99 -6.99
CA THR A 245 17.05 5.34 -5.70
C THR A 245 17.07 3.82 -5.81
N ARG A 246 18.00 3.17 -5.09
CA ARG A 246 18.27 1.72 -5.13
C ARG A 246 18.41 1.08 -3.75
N SER A 247 18.65 1.86 -2.69
CA SER A 247 18.63 1.35 -1.31
C SER A 247 18.16 2.40 -0.30
N VAL A 248 17.74 1.93 0.87
CA VAL A 248 17.42 2.72 2.07
C VAL A 248 18.29 2.24 3.22
N TRP A 249 18.68 3.16 4.08
CA TRP A 249 19.52 2.92 5.24
C TRP A 249 18.94 3.63 6.44
N LEU A 250 19.01 2.98 7.61
CA LEU A 250 18.74 3.66 8.88
C LEU A 250 19.92 4.58 9.20
N MET A 251 19.63 5.80 9.64
CA MET A 251 20.66 6.77 10.06
C MET A 251 21.53 6.22 11.19
N ALA A 252 20.93 5.42 12.08
CA ALA A 252 21.63 4.76 13.18
C ALA A 252 22.66 3.70 12.73
N ASP A 253 22.43 3.07 11.56
CA ASP A 253 23.28 1.96 11.08
C ASP A 253 24.38 2.46 10.15
N LYS A 254 24.11 3.53 9.40
CA LYS A 254 25.03 4.06 8.39
C LYS A 254 24.77 5.53 8.13
N ALA A 255 25.80 6.36 8.25
CA ALA A 255 25.73 7.77 7.87
C ALA A 255 25.53 7.97 6.35
N PRO A 256 24.80 9.01 5.91
CA PRO A 256 24.68 9.36 4.50
C PRO A 256 26.03 9.63 3.84
N ASP A 257 26.19 9.14 2.62
CA ASP A 257 27.38 9.37 1.80
C ASP A 257 27.03 10.11 0.50
N ARG A 258 28.02 10.30 -0.39
CA ARG A 258 27.85 10.98 -1.68
C ARG A 258 26.78 10.37 -2.60
N THR A 259 26.31 9.16 -2.32
CA THR A 259 25.30 8.45 -3.11
C THR A 259 23.86 8.77 -2.67
N ALA A 260 23.70 9.54 -1.58
CA ALA A 260 22.41 9.90 -1.02
C ALA A 260 21.52 10.63 -2.04
N THR A 261 20.40 10.00 -2.40
CA THR A 261 19.33 10.58 -3.21
C THR A 261 18.41 11.44 -2.35
N ALA A 262 18.14 11.02 -1.12
CA ALA A 262 17.39 11.78 -0.13
C ALA A 262 17.93 11.50 1.29
N VAL A 263 17.76 12.44 2.22
CA VAL A 263 18.19 12.29 3.63
C VAL A 263 17.09 12.85 4.51
N PHE A 264 16.66 12.05 5.49
CA PHE A 264 15.68 12.36 6.50
C PHE A 264 16.24 12.01 7.88
N GLU A 265 15.55 12.40 8.95
CA GLU A 265 15.97 12.28 10.34
C GLU A 265 16.38 10.84 10.71
N GLN A 266 15.53 9.86 10.36
CA GLN A 266 15.73 8.47 10.78
C GLN A 266 16.28 7.58 9.66
N VAL A 267 16.12 7.99 8.39
CA VAL A 267 16.46 7.18 7.23
C VAL A 267 17.04 8.03 6.10
N TRP A 268 17.88 7.43 5.27
CA TRP A 268 18.32 8.05 4.03
C TRP A 268 18.27 7.08 2.86
N PHE A 269 18.07 7.63 1.68
CA PHE A 269 17.92 6.91 0.43
C PHE A 269 19.19 7.07 -0.40
N SER A 270 19.60 6.01 -1.09
CA SER A 270 20.83 5.97 -1.88
C SER A 270 20.57 5.50 -3.30
N SER A 271 21.34 6.03 -4.24
CA SER A 271 21.39 5.57 -5.63
C SER A 271 22.18 4.26 -5.81
N ARG A 272 22.92 3.80 -4.79
CA ARG A 272 23.64 2.52 -4.84
C ARG A 272 22.75 1.35 -4.46
N ARG A 273 22.92 0.23 -5.18
CA ARG A 273 22.36 -1.06 -4.80
C ARG A 273 23.13 -1.62 -3.61
N ILE A 274 22.44 -2.39 -2.80
CA ILE A 274 23.10 -3.26 -1.83
C ILE A 274 23.69 -4.44 -2.59
N THR A 275 25.01 -4.57 -2.54
CA THR A 275 25.70 -5.79 -2.94
C THR A 275 25.58 -6.78 -1.79
N GLY A 276 25.10 -8.00 -2.05
CA GLY A 276 25.14 -9.08 -1.04
C GLY A 276 26.58 -9.37 -0.61
N PRO A 277 26.80 -10.17 0.44
CA PRO A 277 28.14 -10.62 0.78
C PRO A 277 28.77 -11.25 -0.47
N LYS A 278 30.00 -10.86 -0.80
CA LYS A 278 30.80 -11.59 -1.80
C LYS A 278 30.78 -13.04 -1.32
N SER A 279 30.16 -13.95 -2.07
CA SER A 279 30.37 -15.36 -1.86
C SER A 279 31.88 -15.57 -1.92
N GLY A 280 32.48 -15.89 -0.77
CA GLY A 280 33.86 -16.34 -0.73
C GLY A 280 33.96 -17.49 -1.71
N LYS A 281 34.93 -17.42 -2.61
CA LYS A 281 35.30 -18.56 -3.45
C LYS A 281 35.52 -19.74 -2.50
N ILE A 282 34.69 -20.77 -2.63
CA ILE A 282 35.03 -22.14 -2.24
C ILE A 282 35.82 -22.71 -3.42
#